data_AF-A0A7C3YH05-F1
#
_entry.id   AF-A0A7C3YH05-F1
#
_cell.length_a   1.000
_cell.length_b   1.000
_cell.length_c   1.000
_cell.angle_alpha   90.00
_cell.angle_beta   90.00
_cell.angle_gamma   90.00
#
_symmetry.space_group_name_H-M   'P 1'
#
loop_
_entity.id
_entity.type
_entity.pdbx_description
1 polymer ?
#
loop_
_entity_poly.entity_id
_entity_poly.type
_entity_poly.pdbx_seq_one_letter_code
_entity_poly.pdbx_strand_id
1 'polypeptide(L)'
;NPTEKHLYFLGWNLYMTNVEKDILGIESVFILYKIRWYIELVFKTWKSYHGLGKIRGGRKERIECFIYGRLIMIVIMAFLSGSIRRRVWDTKRREVSFMKVIRHFQVKSFHFLRLITDPIGFGKFLFEEFLEACRLCKMDLRKRLSTAQKIRMIKLPHTSTA
;
A
#
# COMPACT_ATOMS: atom_id res chain seq x y z
N ASN A 1 8.45 35.91 -18.64
CA ASN A 1 7.78 35.97 -17.32
C ASN A 1 6.42 35.30 -17.39
N PRO A 2 6.02 34.51 -16.38
CA PRO A 2 4.67 33.95 -16.32
C PRO A 2 3.62 35.07 -16.27
N THR A 3 2.50 34.89 -16.96
CA THR A 3 1.37 35.84 -17.01
C THR A 3 0.59 35.87 -15.70
N GLU A 4 -0.05 36.99 -15.39
CA GLU A 4 -0.85 37.18 -14.17
C GLU A 4 -1.94 36.10 -14.03
N LYS A 5 -2.62 35.76 -15.14
CA LYS A 5 -3.60 34.67 -15.21
C LYS A 5 -3.01 33.31 -14.84
N HIS A 6 -1.77 33.04 -15.23
CA HIS A 6 -1.08 31.79 -14.89
C HIS A 6 -0.78 31.71 -13.38
N LEU A 7 -0.30 32.81 -12.79
CA LEU A 7 -0.05 32.91 -11.35
C LEU A 7 -1.34 32.76 -10.52
N TYR A 8 -2.45 33.33 -10.99
CA TYR A 8 -3.76 33.16 -10.37
C TYR A 8 -4.16 31.68 -10.29
N PHE A 9 -4.01 30.91 -11.38
CA PHE A 9 -4.38 29.50 -11.41
C PHE A 9 -3.47 28.59 -10.56
N LEU A 10 -2.22 28.98 -10.28
CA LEU A 10 -1.33 28.21 -9.40
C LEU A 10 -1.85 28.10 -7.96
N GLY A 11 -2.76 28.97 -7.53
CA GLY A 11 -3.42 28.89 -6.22
C GLY A 11 -4.56 27.87 -6.13
N TRP A 12 -4.99 27.29 -7.26
CA TRP A 12 -6.17 26.44 -7.32
C TRP A 12 -5.80 24.96 -7.50
N ASN A 13 -6.58 24.08 -6.87
CA ASN A 13 -6.59 22.65 -7.19
C ASN A 13 -7.92 22.34 -7.88
N LEU A 14 -7.89 22.09 -9.19
CA LEU A 14 -9.07 21.72 -9.95
C LEU A 14 -9.23 20.19 -9.96
N TYR A 15 -10.41 19.71 -9.56
CA TYR A 15 -10.76 18.30 -9.57
C TYR A 15 -11.89 18.08 -10.57
N MET A 16 -11.72 17.09 -11.45
CA MET A 16 -12.74 16.66 -12.41
C MET A 16 -13.00 15.17 -12.19
N THR A 17 -14.28 14.78 -12.16
CA THR A 17 -14.69 13.39 -11.98
C THR A 17 -15.94 13.12 -12.80
N ASN A 18 -16.07 11.88 -13.28
CA ASN A 18 -17.28 11.35 -13.91
C ASN A 18 -18.20 10.65 -12.90
N VAL A 19 -17.85 10.66 -11.61
CA VAL A 19 -18.67 10.09 -10.55
C VAL A 19 -19.77 11.08 -10.18
N GLU A 20 -20.99 10.58 -10.08
CA GLU A 20 -22.15 11.40 -9.72
C GLU A 20 -22.04 11.94 -8.28
N LYS A 21 -22.68 13.08 -8.04
CA LYS A 21 -22.53 13.86 -6.79
C LYS A 21 -23.17 13.19 -5.58
N ASP A 22 -24.20 12.38 -5.81
CA ASP A 22 -24.86 11.52 -4.82
C ASP A 22 -23.94 10.40 -4.34
N ILE A 23 -23.10 9.84 -5.23
CA ILE A 23 -22.09 8.82 -4.90
C ILE A 23 -20.86 9.45 -4.23
N LEU A 24 -20.34 10.55 -4.79
CA LEU A 24 -19.12 11.20 -4.33
C LEU A 24 -19.37 12.68 -3.99
N GLY A 25 -19.73 12.91 -2.72
CA GLY A 25 -19.84 14.25 -2.18
C GLY A 25 -18.52 15.04 -2.28
N ILE A 26 -18.64 16.38 -2.36
CA ILE A 26 -17.52 17.30 -2.60
C ILE A 26 -16.39 17.13 -1.57
N GLU A 27 -16.72 16.98 -0.29
CA GLU A 27 -15.72 16.76 0.77
C GLU A 27 -14.92 15.46 0.59
N SER A 28 -15.57 14.43 0.04
CA SER A 28 -14.97 13.13 -0.23
C SER A 28 -14.00 13.18 -1.40
N VAL A 29 -14.22 14.04 -2.40
CA VAL A 29 -13.32 14.23 -3.55
C VAL A 29 -11.92 14.60 -3.06
N PHE A 30 -11.80 15.56 -2.13
CA PHE A 30 -10.51 15.99 -1.59
C PHE A 30 -9.79 14.91 -0.80
N ILE A 31 -10.54 14.03 -0.12
CA ILE A 31 -9.97 12.93 0.66
C ILE A 31 -9.55 11.80 -0.27
N LEU A 32 -10.38 11.47 -1.26
CA LEU A 32 -10.11 10.45 -2.26
C LEU A 32 -8.89 10.81 -3.11
N TYR A 33 -8.76 12.07 -3.54
CA TYR A 33 -7.61 12.50 -4.32
C TYR A 33 -6.27 12.34 -3.57
N LYS A 34 -6.28 12.33 -2.23
CA LYS A 34 -5.07 12.03 -1.44
C LYS A 34 -4.60 10.58 -1.63
N ILE A 35 -5.44 9.67 -2.12
CA ILE A 35 -5.02 8.32 -2.52
C ILE A 35 -4.07 8.38 -3.72
N ARG A 36 -4.10 9.42 -4.55
CA ARG A 36 -3.14 9.56 -5.67
C ARG A 36 -1.70 9.41 -5.20
N TRP A 37 -1.33 9.99 -4.06
CA TRP A 37 0.02 9.83 -3.49
C TRP A 37 0.33 8.40 -3.00
N TYR A 38 -0.69 7.58 -2.73
CA TYR A 38 -0.50 6.19 -2.33
C TYR A 38 0.17 5.38 -3.43
N ILE A 39 -0.12 5.64 -4.72
CA ILE A 39 0.54 4.92 -5.82
C ILE A 39 2.05 5.20 -5.85
N GLU A 40 2.45 6.42 -5.51
CA GLU A 40 3.86 6.77 -5.41
C GLU A 40 4.54 6.04 -4.25
N LEU A 41 3.83 5.87 -3.13
CA LEU A 41 4.31 5.05 -2.02
C LEU A 41 4.48 3.58 -2.42
N VAL A 42 3.54 3.04 -3.21
CA VAL A 42 3.63 1.69 -3.77
C VAL A 42 4.85 1.58 -4.69
N PHE A 43 5.02 2.46 -5.67
CA PHE A 43 6.22 2.45 -6.53
C PHE A 43 7.51 2.68 -5.76
N LYS A 44 7.49 3.50 -4.70
CA LYS A 44 8.63 3.68 -3.80
C LYS A 44 8.98 2.37 -3.09
N THR A 45 7.99 1.61 -2.59
CA THR A 45 8.28 0.29 -2.01
C THR A 45 8.89 -0.67 -3.02
N TRP A 46 8.38 -0.70 -4.24
CA TRP A 46 8.88 -1.58 -5.30
C TRP A 46 10.33 -1.28 -5.67
N LYS A 47 10.68 0.00 -5.80
CA LYS A 47 12.05 0.42 -6.11
C LYS A 47 12.99 0.26 -4.92
N SER A 48 12.58 0.67 -3.72
CA SER A 48 13.46 0.72 -2.54
C SER A 48 13.60 -0.61 -1.81
N TYR A 49 12.50 -1.34 -1.59
CA TYR A 49 12.51 -2.58 -0.80
C TYR A 49 12.59 -3.83 -1.67
N HIS A 50 11.86 -3.87 -2.79
CA HIS A 50 11.96 -4.99 -3.73
C HIS A 50 13.10 -4.82 -4.74
N GLY A 51 13.75 -3.65 -4.72
CA GLY A 51 14.99 -3.40 -5.45
C GLY A 51 14.83 -3.37 -6.96
N LEU A 52 13.60 -3.28 -7.54
CA LEU A 52 13.37 -3.42 -8.99
C LEU A 52 14.26 -2.53 -9.85
N GLY A 53 14.62 -1.33 -9.38
CA GLY A 53 15.55 -0.44 -10.09
C GLY A 53 17.05 -0.77 -9.96
N LYS A 54 17.41 -1.87 -9.29
CA LYS A 54 18.79 -2.30 -9.00
C LYS A 54 19.13 -3.65 -9.64
N ILE A 55 18.32 -4.16 -10.57
CA ILE A 55 18.64 -5.42 -11.28
C ILE A 55 19.83 -5.13 -12.20
N ARG A 56 20.90 -5.88 -12.04
CA ARG A 56 22.13 -5.78 -12.85
C ARG A 56 22.45 -7.16 -13.40
N GLY A 57 22.95 -7.22 -14.63
CA GLY A 57 23.34 -8.46 -15.29
C GLY A 57 23.37 -8.28 -16.81
N GLY A 58 24.09 -9.17 -17.50
CA GLY A 58 24.16 -9.17 -18.97
C GLY A 58 23.35 -10.30 -19.65
N ARG A 59 22.87 -11.29 -18.89
CA ARG A 59 22.08 -12.41 -19.44
C ARG A 59 20.58 -12.15 -19.22
N LYS A 60 19.83 -12.15 -20.31
CA LYS A 60 18.39 -11.83 -20.33
C LYS A 60 17.58 -12.76 -19.42
N GLU A 61 17.85 -14.05 -19.49
CA GLU A 61 17.11 -15.09 -18.74
C GLU A 61 17.26 -14.90 -17.23
N ARG A 62 18.46 -14.48 -16.79
CA ARG A 62 18.70 -14.18 -15.37
C ARG A 62 17.98 -12.92 -14.92
N ILE A 63 17.97 -11.88 -15.76
CA ILE A 63 17.26 -10.63 -15.49
C ILE A 63 15.76 -10.91 -15.36
N GLU A 64 15.19 -11.66 -16.30
CA GLU A 64 13.78 -12.06 -16.28
C GLU A 64 13.44 -12.85 -15.03
N CYS A 65 14.24 -13.86 -14.67
CA CYS A 65 14.05 -14.62 -13.43
C CYS A 65 14.05 -13.72 -12.18
N PHE A 66 14.98 -12.75 -12.08
CA PHE A 66 14.99 -11.80 -10.97
C PHE A 66 13.77 -10.87 -10.96
N ILE A 67 13.30 -10.43 -12.13
CA ILE A 67 12.08 -9.61 -12.25
C ILE A 67 10.89 -10.42 -11.76
N TYR A 68 10.67 -11.63 -12.28
CA TYR A 68 9.56 -12.48 -11.90
C TYR A 68 9.57 -12.82 -10.41
N GLY A 69 10.71 -13.22 -9.84
CA GLY A 69 10.82 -13.51 -8.41
C GLY A 69 10.44 -12.31 -7.54
N ARG A 70 10.82 -11.09 -7.95
CA ARG A 70 10.45 -9.87 -7.24
C ARG A 70 8.99 -9.50 -7.40
N LEU A 71 8.41 -9.70 -8.59
CA LEU A 71 6.98 -9.48 -8.83
C LEU A 71 6.12 -10.45 -8.02
N ILE A 72 6.48 -11.73 -7.97
CA ILE A 72 5.83 -12.74 -7.14
C ILE A 72 5.86 -12.31 -5.67
N MET A 73 7.03 -11.88 -5.17
CA MET A 73 7.17 -11.38 -3.82
C MET A 73 6.28 -10.14 -3.58
N ILE A 74 6.24 -9.18 -4.51
CA ILE A 74 5.39 -7.99 -4.40
C ILE A 74 3.91 -8.37 -4.27
N VAL A 75 3.43 -9.31 -5.09
CA VAL A 75 2.03 -9.77 -5.07
C VAL A 75 1.70 -10.42 -3.73
N ILE A 76 2.52 -11.36 -3.25
CA ILE A 76 2.30 -12.04 -1.98
C ILE A 76 2.29 -11.03 -0.82
N MET A 77 3.23 -10.08 -0.82
CA MET A 77 3.31 -9.06 0.22
C MET A 77 2.15 -8.06 0.16
N ALA A 78 1.60 -7.76 -1.02
CA ALA A 78 0.41 -6.93 -1.16
C ALA A 78 -0.81 -7.61 -0.53
N PHE A 79 -1.02 -8.91 -0.79
CA PHE A 79 -2.10 -9.69 -0.18
C PHE A 79 -1.95 -9.77 1.35
N LEU A 80 -0.76 -10.15 1.85
CA LEU A 80 -0.48 -10.20 3.29
C LEU A 80 -0.69 -8.83 3.95
N SER A 81 -0.25 -7.74 3.31
CA SER A 81 -0.48 -6.39 3.82
C SER A 81 -1.96 -6.04 3.95
N GLY A 82 -2.79 -6.48 3.00
CA GLY A 82 -4.24 -6.33 3.06
C GLY A 82 -4.86 -7.09 4.24
N SER A 83 -4.45 -8.35 4.44
CA SER A 83 -4.90 -9.18 5.56
C SER A 83 -4.46 -8.62 6.92
N ILE A 84 -3.21 -8.17 7.04
CA ILE A 84 -2.66 -7.55 8.25
C ILE A 84 -3.44 -6.27 8.57
N ARG A 85 -3.69 -5.43 7.55
CA ARG A 85 -4.48 -4.20 7.69
C ARG A 85 -5.86 -4.48 8.24
N ARG A 86 -6.57 -5.48 7.70
CA ARG A 86 -7.89 -5.90 8.18
C ARG A 86 -7.83 -6.35 9.65
N ARG A 87 -6.93 -7.28 9.99
CA ARG A 87 -6.79 -7.82 11.34
C ARG A 87 -6.46 -6.75 12.39
N VAL A 88 -5.57 -5.81 12.06
CA VAL A 88 -5.22 -4.70 12.96
C VAL A 88 -6.38 -3.71 13.08
N TRP A 89 -7.12 -3.47 12.00
CA TRP A 89 -8.32 -2.67 12.04
C TRP A 89 -9.38 -3.26 12.96
N ASP A 90 -9.66 -4.56 12.86
CA ASP A 90 -10.71 -5.19 13.67
C ASP A 90 -10.34 -5.25 15.16
N THR A 91 -9.04 -5.34 15.48
CA THR A 91 -8.58 -5.46 16.87
C THR A 91 -8.28 -4.14 17.56
N LYS A 92 -7.85 -3.10 16.82
CA LYS A 92 -7.41 -1.81 17.39
C LYS A 92 -7.99 -0.58 16.69
N ARG A 93 -8.80 -0.74 15.63
CA ARG A 93 -9.33 0.33 14.76
C ARG A 93 -8.23 1.26 14.23
N ARG A 94 -7.10 0.66 13.85
CA ARG A 94 -5.90 1.37 13.37
C ARG A 94 -5.45 0.88 12.01
N GLU A 95 -4.84 1.79 11.27
CA GLU A 95 -4.25 1.51 9.96
C GLU A 95 -2.75 1.20 10.08
N VAL A 96 -2.31 0.22 9.29
CA VAL A 96 -0.92 -0.27 9.30
C VAL A 96 -0.04 0.52 8.34
N SER A 97 1.26 0.59 8.63
CA SER A 97 2.20 1.27 7.73
C SER A 97 2.63 0.30 6.66
N PHE A 98 2.21 0.53 5.41
CA PHE A 98 2.58 -0.33 4.29
C PHE A 98 4.10 -0.52 4.21
N MET A 99 4.88 0.55 4.37
CA MET A 99 6.34 0.50 4.37
C MET A 99 6.91 -0.39 5.49
N LYS A 100 6.33 -0.37 6.70
CA LYS A 100 6.81 -1.19 7.82
C LYS A 100 6.52 -2.67 7.59
N VAL A 101 5.33 -2.98 7.07
CA VAL A 101 4.96 -4.35 6.70
C VAL A 101 5.89 -4.87 5.61
N ILE A 102 6.05 -4.13 4.50
CA ILE A 102 6.96 -4.53 3.42
C ILE A 102 8.39 -4.71 3.93
N ARG A 103 8.92 -3.79 4.75
CA ARG A 103 10.27 -3.90 5.33
C ARG A 103 10.42 -5.15 6.20
N HIS A 104 9.41 -5.48 7.00
CA HIS A 104 9.42 -6.64 7.89
C HIS A 104 9.60 -7.97 7.13
N PHE A 105 8.95 -8.09 5.96
CA PHE A 105 9.13 -9.25 5.09
C PHE A 105 10.39 -9.18 4.22
N GLN A 106 10.79 -7.97 3.80
CA GLN A 106 11.97 -7.76 2.97
C GLN A 106 13.25 -8.25 3.66
N VAL A 107 13.41 -7.98 4.96
CA VAL A 107 14.57 -8.45 5.73
C VAL A 107 14.62 -9.98 5.87
N LYS A 108 13.50 -10.67 5.59
CA LYS A 108 13.38 -12.14 5.60
C LYS A 108 13.23 -12.74 4.20
N SER A 109 13.47 -11.95 3.16
CA SER A 109 13.33 -12.37 1.76
C SER A 109 14.17 -13.61 1.42
N PHE A 110 15.35 -13.77 2.02
CA PHE A 110 16.17 -14.96 1.83
C PHE A 110 15.51 -16.22 2.39
N HIS A 111 14.94 -16.15 3.59
CA HIS A 111 14.23 -17.28 4.22
C HIS A 111 12.97 -17.64 3.42
N PHE A 112 12.25 -16.62 2.97
CA PHE A 112 11.12 -16.77 2.05
C PHE A 112 11.50 -17.52 0.76
N LEU A 113 12.60 -17.10 0.10
CA LEU A 113 13.05 -17.73 -1.15
C LEU A 113 13.49 -19.19 -0.93
N ARG A 114 14.09 -19.49 0.22
CA ARG A 114 14.48 -20.87 0.57
C ARG A 114 13.27 -21.79 0.74
N LEU A 115 12.17 -21.26 1.26
CA LEU A 115 10.96 -22.04 1.55
C LEU A 115 9.97 -22.06 0.37
N ILE A 116 10.19 -21.29 -0.69
CA ILE A 116 9.18 -21.12 -1.76
C ILE A 116 8.78 -22.42 -2.46
N THR A 117 9.65 -23.43 -2.44
CA THR A 117 9.41 -24.77 -3.01
C THR A 117 8.89 -25.78 -1.99
N ASP A 118 8.77 -25.41 -0.72
CA ASP A 118 8.19 -26.22 0.36
C ASP A 118 6.86 -25.58 0.80
N PRO A 119 5.71 -26.02 0.25
CA PRO A 119 4.42 -25.40 0.54
C PRO A 119 4.05 -25.38 2.03
N ILE A 120 4.42 -26.43 2.77
CA ILE A 120 4.07 -26.58 4.19
C ILE A 120 4.93 -25.63 5.03
N GLY A 121 6.25 -25.67 4.87
CA GLY A 121 7.17 -24.78 5.56
C GLY A 121 6.92 -23.31 5.20
N PHE A 122 6.60 -23.04 3.94
CA PHE A 122 6.24 -21.70 3.47
C PHE A 122 4.96 -21.19 4.12
N GLY A 123 3.90 -22.01 4.16
CA GLY A 123 2.65 -21.65 4.81
C GLY A 123 2.84 -21.33 6.30
N LYS A 124 3.62 -22.16 7.01
CA LYS A 124 3.96 -21.94 8.43
C LYS A 124 4.73 -20.63 8.63
N PHE A 125 5.77 -20.41 7.83
CA PHE A 125 6.55 -19.17 7.85
C PHE A 125 5.66 -17.95 7.62
N LEU A 126 4.82 -17.96 6.57
CA LEU A 126 3.91 -16.85 6.30
C LEU A 126 2.94 -16.57 7.44
N PHE A 127 2.44 -17.62 8.11
CA PHE A 127 1.55 -17.47 9.25
C PHE A 127 2.24 -16.84 10.47
N GLU A 128 3.45 -17.30 10.80
CA GLU A 128 4.25 -16.75 11.90
C GLU A 128 4.59 -15.27 11.64
N GLU A 129 5.06 -14.95 10.44
CA GLU A 129 5.40 -13.59 10.05
C GLU A 129 4.16 -12.68 9.95
N PHE A 130 3.01 -13.23 9.56
CA PHE A 130 1.73 -12.51 9.60
C PHE A 130 1.38 -12.08 11.04
N LEU A 131 1.49 -13.00 12.00
CA LEU A 131 1.19 -12.71 13.41
C LEU A 131 2.18 -11.69 13.98
N GLU A 132 3.46 -11.84 13.68
CA GLU A 132 4.49 -10.91 14.15
C GLU A 132 4.33 -9.52 13.53
N ALA A 133 4.04 -9.43 12.23
CA ALA A 133 3.73 -8.17 11.57
C ALA A 133 2.49 -7.50 12.19
N CYS A 134 1.44 -8.27 12.51
CA CYS A 134 0.27 -7.76 13.23
C CYS A 134 0.65 -7.22 14.62
N ARG A 135 1.53 -7.91 15.36
CA ARG A 135 2.01 -7.48 16.67
C ARG A 135 2.80 -6.17 16.59
N LEU A 136 3.80 -6.10 15.70
CA LEU A 136 4.62 -4.90 15.48
C LEU A 136 3.79 -3.70 15.03
N CYS A 137 2.79 -3.91 14.16
CA CYS A 137 1.92 -2.85 13.70
C CYS A 137 1.04 -2.26 14.82
N LYS A 138 0.73 -3.03 15.89
CA LYS A 138 0.00 -2.53 17.05
C LYS A 138 0.84 -1.60 17.94
N MET A 139 2.16 -1.69 17.88
CA MET A 139 3.09 -0.85 18.65
C MET A 139 3.30 0.54 18.01
N ASP A 140 2.90 0.72 16.74
CA ASP A 140 3.04 2.00 16.05
C ASP A 140 1.99 3.02 16.53
N LEU A 141 2.47 4.09 17.18
CA LEU A 141 1.63 5.20 17.63
C LEU A 141 1.67 6.33 16.59
N ARG A 142 0.59 6.46 15.80
CA ARG A 142 0.42 7.61 14.92
C ARG A 142 -0.54 8.63 15.52
N LYS A 143 -0.09 9.88 15.59
CA LYS A 143 -0.92 11.03 16.00
C LYS A 143 -1.91 11.47 14.91
N ARG A 144 -1.54 11.34 13.63
CA ARG A 144 -2.36 11.77 12.48
C ARG A 144 -3.12 10.61 11.86
N LEU A 145 -4.42 10.81 11.62
CA LEU A 145 -5.26 9.87 10.87
C LEU A 145 -4.81 9.75 9.41
N SER A 146 -4.69 8.51 8.94
CA SER A 146 -4.39 8.19 7.54
C SER A 146 -5.58 8.49 6.62
N THR A 147 -5.35 8.59 5.31
CA THR A 147 -6.42 8.75 4.31
C THR A 147 -7.44 7.63 4.40
N ALA A 148 -7.00 6.38 4.56
CA ALA A 148 -7.90 5.23 4.73
C ALA A 148 -8.77 5.33 5.99
N GLN A 149 -8.19 5.76 7.12
CA GLN A 149 -8.95 6.06 8.34
C GLN A 149 -10.00 7.14 8.11
N LYS A 150 -9.62 8.24 7.46
CA LYS A 150 -10.53 9.33 7.15
C LYS A 150 -11.69 8.86 6.27
N ILE A 151 -11.40 8.08 5.22
CA ILE A 151 -12.43 7.50 4.34
C ILE A 151 -13.39 6.61 5.13
N ARG A 152 -12.88 5.74 6.01
CA ARG A 152 -13.72 4.87 6.85
C ARG A 152 -14.57 5.63 7.87
N MET A 153 -14.20 6.87 8.20
CA MET A 153 -14.95 7.73 9.12
C MET A 153 -15.99 8.60 8.40
N ILE A 154 -15.87 8.75 7.07
CA ILE A 154 -16.90 9.43 6.27
C ILE A 154 -18.13 8.51 6.26
N LYS A 155 -19.25 9.01 6.76
CA LYS A 155 -20.56 8.44 6.43
C LYS A 155 -20.82 8.80 4.97
N LEU A 156 -20.66 7.86 4.05
CA LEU A 156 -21.17 8.06 2.70
C LEU A 156 -22.68 8.31 2.80
N PRO A 157 -23.22 9.35 2.15
CA PRO A 157 -24.66 9.55 2.10
C PRO A 157 -25.28 8.29 1.47
N HIS A 158 -26.01 7.52 2.29
CA HIS A 158 -26.77 6.33 1.95
C HIS A 158 -25.98 5.08 1.49
N THR A 159 -25.66 4.22 2.46
CA THR A 159 -26.15 2.82 2.35
C THR A 159 -27.44 2.73 3.14
N SER A 160 -28.53 3.22 2.56
CA SER A 160 -29.86 2.75 2.95
C SER A 160 -30.07 1.40 2.28
N THR A 161 -30.24 0.37 3.10
CA THR A 161 -31.06 -0.83 2.84
C THR A 161 -30.86 -1.57 1.52
N ALA A 162 -30.18 -2.72 1.62
CA ALA A 162 -30.70 -4.01 1.16
C ALA A 162 -30.23 -5.07 2.17
#